data_AF-A0A1Z4UXY1-F1
#
_entry.id   AF-A0A1Z4UXY1-F1
#
_cell.length_a   1.000
_cell.length_b   1.000
_cell.length_c   1.000
_cell.angle_alpha   90.00
_cell.angle_beta   90.00
_cell.angle_gamma   90.00
#
_symmetry.space_group_name_H-M   'P 1'
#
loop_
_entity.id
_entity.type
_entity.pdbx_description
1 polymer ?
#
loop_
_entity_poly.entity_id
_entity_poly.type
_entity_poly.pdbx_seq_one_letter_code
_entity_poly.pdbx_strand_id
1 'polypeptide(L)' 'MGLRWFTLAGELIPEPTEKVVAATERAILAEKNAKEAQQEATEAKRKAEKLAERLRQLGINPDESDDNS' A
#
# COMPACT_ATOMS: atom_id res chain seq x y z
N MET A 1 4.62 1.02 43.34
CA MET A 1 4.43 1.89 42.16
C MET A 1 5.76 2.04 41.47
N GLY A 2 5.84 1.71 40.18
CA GLY A 2 7.09 1.80 39.41
C GLY A 2 7.42 3.23 39.01
N LEU A 3 8.71 3.57 39.01
CA LEU A 3 9.22 4.84 38.50
C LEU A 3 9.16 4.82 36.97
N ARG A 4 8.60 5.86 36.36
CA ARG A 4 8.56 6.04 34.90
C ARG A 4 9.52 7.16 34.51
N TRP A 5 10.35 6.90 33.51
CA TRP A 5 11.42 7.81 33.08
C TRP A 5 10.94 8.69 31.92
N PHE A 6 11.36 9.94 31.93
CA PHE A 6 11.04 10.93 30.90
C PHE A 6 12.34 11.41 30.22
N THR A 7 12.22 11.84 28.97
CA THR A 7 13.30 12.53 28.25
C THR A 7 13.51 13.93 28.83
N LEU A 8 14.63 14.58 28.48
CA LEU A 8 14.91 15.97 28.87
C LEU A 8 13.85 16.97 28.35
N ALA A 9 13.09 16.58 27.31
CA ALA A 9 11.98 17.35 26.77
C ALA A 9 10.64 17.10 27.51
N GLY A 10 10.63 16.23 28.52
CA GLY A 10 9.42 15.85 29.25
C GLY A 10 8.57 14.80 28.55
N GLU A 11 9.07 14.14 27.50
CA GLU A 11 8.37 13.04 26.85
C GLU A 11 8.60 11.73 27.59
N LEU A 12 7.55 10.94 27.73
CA LEU A 12 7.62 9.65 28.40
C LEU A 12 8.48 8.68 27.57
N ILE A 13 9.51 8.08 28.19
CA ILE A 13 10.32 7.07 27.50
C ILE A 13 9.52 5.78 27.41
N PRO A 14 9.17 5.30 26.20
CA PRO A 14 8.45 4.04 26.06
C PRO A 14 9.36 2.91 26.50
N GLU A 15 8.79 1.92 27.17
CA GLU A 15 9.53 0.70 27.50
C GLU A 15 9.99 -0.01 26.23
N PRO A 16 11.13 -0.71 26.24
CA PRO A 16 11.61 -1.44 25.07
C PRO A 16 10.56 -2.39 24.51
N THR A 17 9.78 -3.06 25.37
CA THR A 17 8.64 -3.89 24.97
C THR A 17 7.57 -3.10 24.24
N GLU A 18 7.22 -1.90 24.72
CA GLU A 18 6.21 -1.03 24.11
C GLU A 18 6.65 -0.57 22.71
N LYS A 19 7.95 -0.28 22.53
CA LYS A 19 8.51 0.03 21.21
C LYS A 19 8.45 -1.16 20.26
N VAL A 20 8.76 -2.37 20.73
CA VAL A 20 8.71 -3.59 19.92
C VAL A 20 7.28 -3.90 19.49
N VAL A 21 6.31 -3.78 20.40
CA VAL A 21 4.89 -3.98 20.08
C VAL A 21 4.45 -2.96 19.04
N ALA A 22 4.70 -1.68 19.26
CA ALA A 22 4.32 -0.62 18.31
C ALA A 22 5.00 -0.79 16.93
N ALA A 23 6.27 -1.20 16.89
CA ALA A 23 6.96 -1.49 15.63
C ALA A 23 6.37 -2.70 14.91
N THR A 24 6.00 -3.74 15.65
CA THR A 24 5.39 -4.96 15.09
C THR A 24 4.01 -4.66 14.52
N GLU A 25 3.18 -3.91 15.24
CA GLU A 25 1.85 -3.50 14.75
C GLU A 25 1.96 -2.67 13.46
N ARG A 26 2.91 -1.73 13.41
CA ARG A 26 3.17 -0.94 12.19
C ARG A 26 3.62 -1.82 11.02
N ALA A 27 4.50 -2.80 11.27
CA ALA A 27 4.95 -3.73 10.24
C ALA A 27 3.80 -4.59 9.70
N ILE A 28 2.95 -5.11 10.58
CA ILE A 28 1.75 -5.89 10.20
C ILE A 28 0.80 -5.05 9.35
N LEU A 29 0.53 -3.80 9.77
CA LEU A 29 -0.35 -2.90 9.03
C LEU A 29 0.23 -2.54 7.65
N ALA A 30 1.53 -2.24 7.58
CA ALA A 30 2.22 -1.95 6.33
C ALA A 30 2.16 -3.15 5.37
N GLU A 31 2.37 -4.37 5.86
CA GLU A 31 2.27 -5.58 5.05
C GLU A 31 0.84 -5.79 4.53
N LYS A 32 -0.17 -5.57 5.38
CA LYS A 32 -1.57 -5.67 4.97
C LYS A 32 -1.90 -4.68 3.86
N ASN A 33 -1.53 -3.41 4.02
CA ASN A 33 -1.78 -2.37 3.02
C ASN A 33 -1.04 -2.66 1.69
N ALA A 34 0.19 -3.18 1.77
CA ALA A 34 0.94 -3.56 0.57
C ALA A 34 0.27 -4.71 -0.19
N LYS A 35 -0.25 -5.73 0.52
CA LYS A 35 -1.00 -6.83 -0.09
C LYS A 35 -2.30 -6.36 -0.75
N GLU A 36 -3.03 -5.47 -0.08
CA GLU A 36 -4.27 -4.89 -0.62
C GLU A 36 -3.99 -4.08 -1.90
N ALA A 37 -3.02 -3.18 -1.87
CA ALA A 37 -2.61 -2.40 -3.04
C ALA A 37 -2.13 -3.30 -4.20
N GLN A 38 -1.42 -4.40 -3.91
CA GLN A 38 -0.98 -5.35 -4.92
C GLN A 38 -2.17 -6.09 -5.56
N GLN A 39 -3.17 -6.47 -4.77
CA GLN A 39 -4.40 -7.10 -5.27
C GLN A 39 -5.17 -6.14 -6.17
N GLU A 40 -5.38 -4.90 -5.72
CA GLU A 40 -6.05 -3.86 -6.51
C GLU A 40 -5.32 -3.58 -7.83
N ALA A 41 -3.99 -3.45 -7.79
CA ALA A 41 -3.18 -3.25 -9.00
C ALA A 41 -3.30 -4.45 -9.97
N THR A 42 -3.34 -5.67 -9.46
CA THR A 42 -3.50 -6.88 -10.28
C THR A 42 -4.89 -6.95 -10.90
N GLU A 43 -5.93 -6.62 -10.14
CA GLU A 43 -7.30 -6.54 -10.66
C GLU A 43 -7.46 -5.43 -11.71
N ALA A 44 -6.88 -4.25 -11.46
CA ALA A 44 -6.89 -3.14 -12.40
C ALA A 44 -6.20 -3.53 -13.71
N LYS A 45 -5.02 -4.16 -13.65
CA LYS A 45 -4.31 -4.69 -14.82
C LYS A 45 -5.16 -5.69 -15.58
N ARG A 46 -5.73 -6.67 -14.89
CA ARG A 46 -6.59 -7.69 -15.52
C ARG A 46 -7.81 -7.08 -16.23
N LYS A 47 -8.43 -6.06 -15.61
CA LYS A 47 -9.56 -5.33 -16.21
C LYS A 47 -9.11 -4.55 -17.44
N ALA A 48 -7.96 -3.89 -17.38
CA ALA A 48 -7.37 -3.15 -18.50
C ALA A 48 -7.01 -4.09 -19.66
N GLU A 49 -6.39 -5.24 -19.39
CA GLU A 49 -6.07 -6.26 -20.40
C GLU A 49 -7.32 -6.79 -21.09
N LYS A 50 -8.36 -7.12 -20.32
CA LYS A 50 -9.65 -7.58 -20.87
C LYS A 50 -10.34 -6.50 -21.71
N LEU A 51 -10.22 -5.24 -21.31
CA LEU A 51 -10.76 -4.12 -22.08
C LEU A 51 -9.99 -3.94 -23.38
N ALA A 52 -8.65 -3.96 -23.33
CA ALA A 52 -7.80 -3.87 -24.50
C ALA A 52 -8.07 -5.01 -25.49
N GLU A 53 -8.26 -6.25 -25.00
CA GLU A 53 -8.64 -7.39 -25.82
C GLU A 53 -9.99 -7.16 -26.52
N ARG A 54 -11.00 -6.69 -25.79
CA ARG A 54 -12.32 -6.36 -26.37
C ARG A 54 -12.26 -5.25 -27.42
N LEU A 55 -11.44 -4.23 -27.20
CA LEU A 55 -11.24 -3.14 -28.17
C LEU A 55 -10.59 -3.67 -29.44
N ARG A 56 -9.56 -4.51 -29.32
CA ARG A 56 -8.92 -5.18 -30.47
C ARG A 56 -9.90 -6.06 -31.25
N GLN A 57 -10.78 -6.79 -30.57
CA GLN A 57 -11.85 -7.58 -31.21
C GLN A 57 -12.85 -6.72 -31.98
N LEU A 58 -13.10 -5.49 -31.53
CA LEU A 58 -13.95 -4.52 -32.21
C LEU A 58 -13.23 -3.77 -33.35
N GLY A 59 -11.96 -4.11 -33.64
CA GLY A 59 -11.14 -3.45 -34.66
C GLY A 59 -10.58 -2.10 -34.22
N ILE A 60 -10.64 -1.77 -32.94
CA ILE A 60 -10.08 -0.55 -32.36
C ILE A 60 -8.72 -0.91 -31.76
N ASN A 61 -7.63 -0.34 -32.28
CA ASN A 61 -6.31 -0.50 -31.67
C ASN A 61 -6.18 0.48 -30.48
N PRO A 62 -6.15 -0.01 -29.22
CA PRO A 62 -6.01 0.87 -28.06
C PRO A 62 -4.63 1.54 -27.97
N ASP A 63 -3.64 1.06 -28.74
CA ASP A 63 -2.28 1.60 -28.84
C ASP A 63 -2.19 2.82 -29.78
N GLU A 64 -3.13 2.93 -30.72
CA GLU A 64 -3.18 4.02 -31.72
C GLU A 64 -3.96 5.25 -31.22
N SER A 65 -4.53 5.19 -30.01
CA SER A 65 -5.36 6.27 -29.45
C SER A 65 -4.54 7.33 -28.69
N ASP A 66 -3.22 7.21 -28.62
CA ASP A 66 -2.31 8.14 -27.94
C ASP A 66 -1.52 9.06 -28.90
N ASP A 67 -1.78 9.05 -30.22
CA ASP A 67 -1.00 9.83 -31.21
C ASP A 67 -1.81 10.87 -32.03
N ASN A 68 -2.97 11.36 -31.60
CA ASN A 68 -3.59 12.48 -32.35
C ASN A 68 -4.39 13.49 -31.51
N SER A 69 -3.67 14.45 -30.91
CA SER A 69 -3.91 15.92 -30.93
C SER A 69 -3.35 16.62 -29.71
#